data_AF-A0A963M9T5-F1
#
_entry.id   AF-A0A963M9T5-F1
#
_cell.length_a   1.000
_cell.length_b   1.000
_cell.length_c   1.000
_cell.angle_alpha   90.00
_cell.angle_beta   90.00
_cell.angle_gamma   90.00
#
_symmetry.space_group_name_H-M   'P 1'
#
loop_
_entity.id
_entity.type
_entity.pdbx_description
1 polymer ?
#
loop_
_entity_poly.entity_id
_entity_poly.type
_entity_poly.pdbx_seq_one_letter_code
_entity_poly.pdbx_strand_id
1 'polypeptide(L)'
;IQAQILKLMVELNGRVGASIMLITHDLGVIAETAHRVAVMYAGRKVEEATVEALFDRPVHPYTRGLMASIPRGRQGARTRRLSEIPGIVPSLRESVPGQPAFPGCAFAPRCGFAQPRCREQAPPLLQYSPGATARVIEGPAPVGAHLAACWEIDKVLQS
;
A
#
# COMPACT_ATOMS: atom_id res chain seq x y z
N ILE A 1 -21.64 -15.11 -0.95
CA ILE A 1 -22.35 -14.15 -0.05
C ILE A 1 -21.57 -12.85 0.13
N GLN A 2 -20.26 -12.86 0.46
CA GLN A 2 -19.47 -11.63 0.69
C GLN A 2 -19.49 -10.61 -0.48
N ALA A 3 -19.31 -11.06 -1.73
CA ALA A 3 -19.37 -10.18 -2.91
C ALA A 3 -20.76 -9.52 -3.13
N GLN A 4 -21.85 -10.19 -2.74
CA GLN A 4 -23.20 -9.64 -2.88
C GLN A 4 -23.46 -8.51 -1.88
N ILE A 5 -22.95 -8.64 -0.64
CA ILE A 5 -23.06 -7.59 0.37
C ILE A 5 -22.24 -6.36 -0.04
N LEU A 6 -21.01 -6.57 -0.53
CA LEU A 6 -20.15 -5.48 -0.99
C LEU A 6 -20.76 -4.74 -2.18
N LYS A 7 -21.30 -5.47 -3.16
CA LYS A 7 -21.98 -4.87 -4.31
C LYS A 7 -23.19 -4.02 -3.88
N LEU A 8 -23.99 -4.53 -2.94
CA LEU A 8 -25.11 -3.78 -2.38
C LEU A 8 -24.63 -2.50 -1.67
N MET A 9 -23.55 -2.56 -0.90
CA MET A 9 -22.97 -1.38 -0.24
C MET A 9 -22.51 -0.32 -1.25
N VAL A 10 -21.86 -0.73 -2.34
CA VAL A 10 -21.43 0.17 -3.42
C VAL A 10 -22.63 0.78 -4.16
N GLU A 11 -23.65 -0.01 -4.49
CA GLU A 11 -24.88 0.47 -5.11
C GLU A 11 -25.64 1.46 -4.22
N LEU A 12 -25.70 1.18 -2.90
CA LEU A 12 -26.31 2.09 -1.94
C LEU A 12 -25.53 3.41 -1.85
N ASN A 13 -24.20 3.37 -1.77
CA ASN A 13 -23.37 4.57 -1.80
C ASN A 13 -23.74 5.47 -2.99
N GLY A 14 -23.80 4.91 -4.21
CA GLY A 14 -24.15 5.66 -5.42
C GLY A 14 -25.54 6.31 -5.37
N ARG A 15 -26.46 5.77 -4.58
CA ARG A 15 -27.83 6.30 -4.41
C ARG A 15 -27.96 7.34 -3.30
N VAL A 16 -27.21 7.20 -2.20
CA VAL A 16 -27.37 8.06 -1.01
C VAL A 16 -26.25 9.10 -0.86
N GLY A 17 -25.18 9.01 -1.65
CA GLY A 17 -24.04 9.94 -1.59
C GLY A 17 -23.17 9.77 -0.33
N ALA A 18 -23.23 8.61 0.32
CA ALA A 18 -22.51 8.34 1.57
C ALA A 18 -21.07 7.88 1.31
N SER A 19 -20.09 8.38 2.09
CA SER A 19 -18.72 7.85 2.01
C SER A 19 -18.60 6.49 2.72
N ILE A 20 -17.92 5.52 2.09
CA ILE A 20 -17.65 4.20 2.66
C ILE A 20 -16.15 4.01 2.83
N MET A 21 -15.73 3.61 4.04
CA MET A 21 -14.37 3.17 4.34
C MET A 21 -14.38 1.67 4.62
N LEU A 22 -13.76 0.87 3.74
CA LEU A 22 -13.63 -0.57 3.89
C LEU A 22 -12.23 -0.92 4.39
N ILE A 23 -12.16 -1.78 5.41
CA ILE A 23 -10.90 -2.34 5.92
C ILE A 23 -10.88 -3.83 5.59
N THR A 24 -9.96 -4.25 4.73
CA THR A 24 -9.79 -5.65 4.33
C THR A 24 -8.33 -5.95 4.00
N HIS A 25 -7.95 -7.22 4.06
CA HIS A 25 -6.66 -7.73 3.61
C HIS A 25 -6.73 -8.32 2.19
N ASP A 26 -7.94 -8.47 1.64
CA ASP A 26 -8.17 -9.06 0.33
C ASP A 26 -8.08 -7.99 -0.76
N LEU A 27 -7.00 -8.01 -1.52
CA LEU A 27 -6.78 -7.09 -2.63
C LEU A 27 -7.73 -7.35 -3.82
N GLY A 28 -8.25 -8.57 -4.00
CA GLY A 28 -9.25 -8.85 -5.03
C GLY A 28 -10.56 -8.11 -4.76
N VAL A 29 -11.00 -8.09 -3.49
CA VAL A 29 -12.15 -7.29 -3.07
C VAL A 29 -11.91 -5.80 -3.29
N ILE A 30 -10.71 -5.30 -2.96
CA ILE A 30 -10.36 -3.90 -3.17
C ILE A 30 -10.42 -3.51 -4.65
N ALA A 31 -9.91 -4.37 -5.54
CA ALA A 31 -9.89 -4.13 -6.98
C ALA A 31 -11.30 -3.92 -7.58
N GLU A 32 -12.32 -4.53 -6.99
CA GLU A 32 -13.70 -4.46 -7.48
C GLU A 32 -14.54 -3.36 -6.82
N THR A 33 -14.13 -2.84 -5.66
CA THR A 33 -15.04 -2.05 -4.80
C THR A 33 -14.51 -0.67 -4.39
N ALA A 34 -13.19 -0.44 -4.43
CA ALA A 34 -12.59 0.78 -3.91
C ALA A 34 -12.23 1.77 -5.03
N HIS A 35 -12.42 3.07 -4.78
CA HIS A 35 -11.89 4.13 -5.66
C HIS A 35 -10.46 4.53 -5.28
N ARG A 36 -10.18 4.53 -3.97
CA ARG A 36 -8.88 4.88 -3.37
C ARG A 36 -8.51 3.81 -2.37
N VAL A 37 -7.22 3.54 -2.27
CA VAL A 37 -6.67 2.50 -1.41
C VAL A 37 -5.55 3.08 -0.59
N ALA A 38 -5.62 2.92 0.73
CA ALA A 38 -4.53 3.21 1.65
C ALA A 38 -3.96 1.88 2.16
N VAL A 39 -2.71 1.61 1.83
CA VAL A 39 -1.97 0.44 2.31
C VAL A 39 -1.29 0.80 3.62
N MET A 40 -1.48 -0.05 4.63
CA MET A 40 -0.87 0.12 5.94
C MET A 40 0.11 -1.01 6.24
N TYR A 41 1.17 -0.68 6.96
CA TYR A 41 2.12 -1.64 7.52
C TYR A 41 2.55 -1.22 8.92
N ALA A 42 2.45 -2.13 9.88
CA ALA A 42 2.85 -1.92 11.27
C ALA A 42 2.30 -0.58 11.86
N GLY A 43 1.00 -0.33 11.63
CA GLY A 43 0.30 0.87 12.12
C GLY A 43 0.58 2.16 11.34
N ARG A 44 1.38 2.13 10.26
CA ARG A 44 1.69 3.31 9.44
C ARG A 44 1.10 3.18 8.04
N LYS A 45 0.54 4.27 7.51
CA LYS A 45 0.18 4.35 6.09
C LYS A 45 1.46 4.40 5.27
N VAL A 46 1.66 3.41 4.41
CA VAL A 46 2.88 3.26 3.61
C VAL A 46 2.69 3.63 2.14
N GLU A 47 1.47 3.50 1.63
CA GLU A 47 1.12 3.91 0.28
C GLU A 47 -0.35 4.29 0.19
N GLU A 48 -0.68 5.26 -0.66
CA GLU A 48 -2.05 5.64 -0.96
C GLU A 48 -2.16 6.01 -2.43
N ALA A 49 -3.14 5.49 -3.16
CA ALA A 49 -3.37 5.86 -4.55
C ALA A 49 -4.82 5.57 -4.96
N THR A 50 -5.19 5.89 -6.21
CA THR A 50 -6.39 5.29 -6.81
C THR A 50 -6.19 3.79 -6.95
N VAL A 51 -7.27 3.03 -7.01
CA VAL A 51 -7.19 1.57 -7.19
C VAL A 51 -6.43 1.22 -8.47
N GLU A 52 -6.64 1.95 -9.55
CA GLU A 52 -5.98 1.72 -10.83
C GLU A 52 -4.48 1.97 -10.74
N ALA A 53 -4.08 3.10 -10.18
CA ALA A 53 -2.66 3.46 -10.03
C ALA A 53 -1.92 2.51 -9.08
N LEU A 54 -2.56 2.06 -8.00
CA LEU A 54 -1.95 1.14 -7.04
C LEU A 54 -1.69 -0.24 -7.67
N PHE A 55 -2.61 -0.74 -8.50
CA PHE A 55 -2.48 -2.04 -9.15
C PHE A 55 -1.58 -2.00 -10.39
N ASP A 56 -1.54 -0.88 -11.11
CA ASP A 56 -0.67 -0.69 -12.27
C ASP A 56 0.79 -0.44 -11.85
N ARG A 57 1.01 0.50 -10.93
CA ARG A 57 2.35 0.99 -10.54
C ARG A 57 2.50 1.15 -9.03
N PRO A 58 2.45 0.06 -8.24
CA PRO A 58 2.75 0.12 -6.81
C PRO A 58 4.20 0.60 -6.58
N VAL A 59 4.38 1.65 -5.78
CA VAL A 59 5.69 2.31 -5.61
C VAL A 59 6.35 2.08 -4.25
N HIS A 60 5.63 1.52 -3.28
CA HIS A 60 6.24 1.07 -2.02
C HIS A 60 6.64 -0.41 -2.13
N PRO A 61 7.85 -0.82 -1.69
CA PRO A 61 8.33 -2.21 -1.75
C PRO A 61 7.38 -3.23 -1.13
N TYR A 62 6.74 -2.87 -0.01
CA TYR A 62 5.72 -3.71 0.63
C TYR A 62 4.51 -3.94 -0.28
N THR A 63 3.93 -2.88 -0.85
CA THR A 63 2.78 -2.98 -1.75
C THR A 63 3.12 -3.79 -2.99
N ARG A 64 4.32 -3.61 -3.56
CA ARG A 64 4.81 -4.47 -4.66
C ARG A 64 4.83 -5.94 -4.28
N GLY A 65 5.35 -6.24 -3.08
CA GLY A 65 5.32 -7.59 -2.53
C GLY A 65 3.90 -8.14 -2.44
N LEU A 66 2.95 -7.36 -1.92
CA LEU A 66 1.53 -7.75 -1.84
C LEU A 66 0.95 -8.05 -3.22
N MET A 67 1.16 -7.18 -4.21
CA MET A 67 0.67 -7.37 -5.59
C MET A 67 1.28 -8.62 -6.24
N ALA A 68 2.55 -8.92 -5.96
CA ALA A 68 3.21 -10.12 -6.44
C ALA A 68 2.71 -11.41 -5.76
N SER A 69 2.11 -11.31 -4.57
CA SER A 69 1.48 -12.43 -3.87
C SER A 69 0.03 -12.70 -4.31
N ILE A 70 -0.59 -11.83 -5.13
CA ILE A 70 -1.95 -12.06 -5.63
C ILE A 70 -1.95 -13.18 -6.69
N PRO A 71 -2.79 -14.22 -6.53
CA PRO A 71 -2.96 -15.25 -7.55
C PRO A 71 -3.51 -14.66 -8.85
N ARG A 72 -2.73 -14.65 -9.93
CA ARG A 72 -3.21 -14.28 -11.26
C ARG A 72 -3.97 -15.47 -11.87
N GLY A 73 -5.29 -15.46 -11.80
CA GLY A 73 -6.12 -16.57 -12.28
C GLY A 73 -6.24 -16.68 -13.81
N ARG A 74 -6.10 -17.92 -14.31
CA ARG A 74 -6.73 -18.53 -15.51
C ARG A 74 -6.04 -18.53 -16.90
N GLN A 75 -4.72 -18.49 -17.05
CA GLN A 75 -4.08 -19.03 -18.26
C GLN A 75 -2.79 -19.81 -17.97
N GLY A 76 -2.90 -21.14 -17.92
CA GLY A 76 -1.89 -22.09 -18.43
C GLY A 76 -0.47 -22.14 -17.84
N ALA A 77 -0.08 -21.31 -16.88
CA ALA A 77 1.30 -21.29 -16.40
C ALA A 77 1.49 -22.15 -15.13
N ARG A 78 2.15 -23.29 -15.32
CA ARG A 78 2.78 -24.16 -14.31
C ARG A 78 3.16 -23.39 -13.03
N THR A 79 2.63 -23.82 -11.89
CA THR A 79 3.25 -23.87 -10.55
C THR A 79 4.36 -22.84 -10.25
N ARG A 80 4.16 -21.56 -10.56
CA ARG A 80 5.10 -20.52 -10.14
C ARG A 80 4.79 -20.27 -8.66
N ARG A 81 5.74 -20.59 -7.77
CA ARG A 81 5.59 -20.32 -6.33
C ARG A 81 5.19 -18.88 -6.16
N LEU A 82 4.13 -18.64 -5.37
CA LEU A 82 3.74 -17.29 -5.00
C LEU A 82 4.95 -16.61 -4.36
N SER A 83 5.21 -15.36 -4.74
CA SER A 83 6.30 -14.60 -4.15
C SER A 83 5.87 -14.18 -2.75
N GLU A 84 6.61 -14.64 -1.74
CA GLU A 84 6.41 -14.25 -0.36
C GLU A 84 7.30 -13.05 -0.02
N ILE A 85 6.83 -12.18 0.86
CA ILE A 85 7.64 -11.10 1.42
C ILE A 85 8.51 -11.71 2.53
N PRO A 86 9.84 -11.76 2.40
CA PRO A 86 10.71 -12.44 3.36
C PRO A 86 10.70 -11.76 4.73
N GLY A 87 11.10 -12.51 5.75
CA GLY A 87 11.23 -12.02 7.14
C GLY A 87 9.92 -11.96 7.91
N ILE A 88 10.01 -11.51 9.17
CA ILE A 88 8.92 -11.51 10.15
C ILE A 88 8.37 -10.10 10.33
N VAL A 89 7.04 -9.97 10.46
CA VAL A 89 6.40 -8.70 10.77
C VAL A 89 6.86 -8.21 12.16
N PRO A 90 7.36 -6.97 12.29
CA PRO A 90 7.75 -6.41 13.58
C PRO A 90 6.59 -6.42 14.59
N SER A 91 6.88 -6.76 15.84
CA SER A 91 5.91 -6.68 16.93
C SER A 91 5.58 -5.21 17.24
N LEU A 92 4.30 -4.91 17.42
CA LEU A 92 3.83 -3.61 17.89
C LEU A 92 3.56 -3.57 19.39
N ARG A 93 3.69 -4.69 20.11
CA ARG A 93 3.32 -4.78 21.54
C ARG A 93 4.17 -3.90 22.45
N GLU A 94 5.41 -3.64 22.05
CA GLU A 94 6.36 -2.83 22.81
C GLU A 94 6.29 -1.34 22.45
N SER A 95 5.36 -0.95 21.55
CA SER A 95 5.19 0.44 21.15
C SER A 95 4.57 1.26 22.27
N VAL A 96 5.22 2.35 22.66
CA VAL A 96 4.67 3.30 23.64
C VAL A 96 3.61 4.18 22.96
N PRO A 97 2.43 4.38 23.57
CA PRO A 97 1.43 5.32 23.06
C PRO A 97 2.02 6.71 22.84
N GLY A 98 1.78 7.30 21.66
CA GLY A 98 2.30 8.62 21.29
C GLY A 98 3.75 8.65 20.82
N GLN A 99 4.47 7.52 20.83
CA GLN A 99 5.82 7.42 20.25
C GLN A 99 5.81 6.55 18.98
N PRO A 100 6.70 6.85 18.01
CA PRO A 100 6.84 5.99 16.85
C PRO A 100 7.37 4.61 17.29
N ALA A 101 6.65 3.55 16.94
CA ALA A 101 7.05 2.16 17.20
C ALA A 101 8.43 1.80 16.63
N PHE A 102 8.89 2.56 15.63
CA PHE A 102 10.18 2.39 14.97
C PHE A 102 10.80 3.77 14.70
N PRO A 103 12.13 3.94 14.92
CA PRO A 103 12.84 5.19 14.62
C PRO A 103 12.80 5.49 13.10
N GLY A 104 12.89 4.44 12.28
CA GLY A 104 12.87 4.51 10.83
C GLY A 104 11.56 4.03 10.16
N CYS A 105 11.70 3.65 8.90
CA CYS A 105 10.69 2.91 8.15
C CYS A 105 10.45 1.54 8.81
N ALA A 106 9.21 1.27 9.22
CA ALA A 106 8.84 -0.01 9.84
C ALA A 106 9.10 -1.23 8.93
N PHE A 107 9.11 -1.03 7.60
CA PHE A 107 9.34 -2.09 6.63
C PHE A 107 10.84 -2.31 6.31
N ALA A 108 11.75 -1.47 6.81
CA ALA A 108 13.18 -1.56 6.51
C ALA A 108 13.81 -2.96 6.75
N PRO A 109 13.46 -3.72 7.80
CA PRO A 109 14.03 -5.06 8.03
C PRO A 109 13.69 -6.10 6.95
N ARG A 110 12.62 -5.87 6.19
CA ARG A 110 12.10 -6.80 5.15
C ARG A 110 12.21 -6.23 3.74
N CYS A 111 12.72 -5.02 3.61
CA CYS A 111 12.77 -4.28 2.37
C CYS A 111 14.07 -4.57 1.62
N GLY A 112 13.98 -5.12 0.40
CA GLY A 112 15.14 -5.32 -0.49
C GLY A 112 15.80 -4.03 -0.99
N PHE A 113 15.15 -2.88 -0.79
CA PHE A 113 15.64 -1.54 -1.16
C PHE A 113 16.08 -0.72 0.06
N ALA A 114 16.16 -1.33 1.26
CA ALA A 114 16.50 -0.61 2.48
C ALA A 114 17.91 -0.01 2.42
N GLN A 115 18.00 1.27 2.80
CA GLN A 115 19.26 1.98 3.01
C GLN A 115 19.47 2.30 4.49
N PRO A 116 20.69 2.71 4.91
CA PRO A 116 20.95 3.13 6.29
C PRO A 116 19.93 4.16 6.80
N ARG A 117 19.62 5.18 5.99
CA ARG A 117 18.62 6.20 6.32
C ARG A 117 17.24 5.63 6.65
N CYS A 118 16.83 4.53 6.01
CA CYS A 118 15.54 3.91 6.27
C CYS A 118 15.42 3.35 7.70
N ARG A 119 16.55 3.06 8.38
CA ARG A 119 16.55 2.54 9.76
C ARG A 119 16.50 3.65 10.80
N GLU A 120 16.98 4.83 10.43
CA GLU A 120 17.12 5.98 11.33
C GLU A 120 15.97 6.99 11.17
N GLN A 121 15.40 7.10 9.96
CA GLN A 121 14.41 8.12 9.63
C GLN A 121 13.25 7.51 8.86
N ALA A 122 12.05 7.64 9.41
CA ALA A 122 10.83 7.29 8.71
C ALA A 122 10.62 8.23 7.51
N PRO A 123 10.44 7.72 6.29
CA PRO A 123 10.09 8.55 5.14
C PRO A 123 8.74 9.22 5.37
N PRO A 124 8.60 10.53 5.07
CA PRO A 124 7.29 11.16 5.00
C PRO A 124 6.50 10.57 3.83
N LEU A 125 5.19 10.85 3.77
CA LEU A 125 4.41 10.55 2.58
C LEU A 125 4.87 11.48 1.45
N LEU A 126 5.51 10.90 0.44
CA LEU A 126 5.94 11.59 -0.76
C LEU A 126 4.89 11.39 -1.84
N GLN A 127 4.47 12.47 -2.50
CA GLN A 127 3.67 12.39 -3.71
C GLN A 127 4.56 11.98 -4.89
N TYR A 128 4.19 10.88 -5.51
CA TYR A 128 4.74 10.38 -6.75
C TYR A 128 3.85 10.84 -7.92
N SER A 129 4.48 11.11 -9.06
CA SER A 129 3.80 11.33 -10.33
C SER A 129 4.66 10.73 -11.45
N PRO A 130 4.07 10.00 -12.41
CA PRO A 130 4.84 9.40 -13.49
C PRO A 130 5.71 10.42 -14.22
N GLY A 131 7.01 10.14 -14.36
CA GLY A 131 7.96 11.02 -15.04
C GLY A 131 8.39 12.25 -14.22
N ALA A 132 8.02 12.35 -12.95
CA ALA A 132 8.44 13.43 -12.05
C ALA A 132 9.09 12.87 -10.78
N THR A 133 10.06 13.61 -10.25
CA THR A 133 10.68 13.31 -8.96
C THR A 133 9.64 13.41 -7.85
N ALA A 134 9.65 12.44 -6.92
CA ALA A 134 8.74 12.44 -5.78
C ALA A 134 8.96 13.68 -4.89
N ARG A 135 7.88 14.26 -4.36
CA ARG A 135 7.92 15.49 -3.55
C ARG A 135 7.21 15.28 -2.22
N VAL A 136 7.69 15.93 -1.18
CA VAL A 136 6.98 15.99 0.11
C VAL A 136 5.68 16.77 -0.10
N ILE A 137 4.57 16.27 0.42
CA ILE A 137 3.33 17.04 0.49
C ILE A 137 3.23 17.78 1.82
N GLU A 138 2.86 19.05 1.75
CA GLU A 138 2.49 19.85 2.92
C GLU A 138 0.96 19.95 2.96
N GLY A 139 0.34 19.52 4.05
CA GLY A 139 -1.11 19.54 4.22
C GLY A 139 -1.85 18.30 3.66
N PRO A 140 -3.18 18.39 3.49
CA PRO A 140 -3.98 17.25 3.02
C PRO A 140 -3.64 16.94 1.56
N ALA A 141 -3.42 15.65 1.28
CA ALA A 141 -3.12 15.21 -0.07
C ALA A 141 -4.27 15.49 -1.04
N PRO A 142 -3.98 15.88 -2.30
CA PRO A 142 -4.98 15.97 -3.34
C PRO A 142 -5.73 14.65 -3.52
N VAL A 143 -7.04 14.72 -3.79
CA VAL A 143 -7.83 13.52 -4.07
C VAL A 143 -7.26 12.83 -5.31
N GLY A 144 -6.92 11.55 -5.19
CA GLY A 144 -6.32 10.76 -6.26
C GLY A 144 -4.80 10.89 -6.41
N ALA A 145 -4.12 11.64 -5.54
CA ALA A 145 -2.66 11.64 -5.50
C ALA A 145 -2.11 10.24 -5.17
N HIS A 146 -1.01 9.87 -5.81
CA HIS A 146 -0.24 8.67 -5.46
C HIS A 146 0.83 9.05 -4.45
N LEU A 147 0.70 8.57 -3.22
CA LEU A 147 1.57 8.87 -2.11
C LEU A 147 2.28 7.60 -1.65
N ALA A 148 3.56 7.69 -1.29
CA ALA A 148 4.26 6.59 -0.63
C ALA A 148 5.27 7.07 0.39
N ALA A 149 5.35 6.34 1.50
CA ALA A 149 6.37 6.53 2.53
C ALA A 149 7.62 5.71 2.17
N CYS A 150 8.36 6.11 1.15
CA CYS A 150 9.57 5.43 0.70
C CYS A 150 10.62 6.43 0.21
N TRP A 151 11.86 6.31 0.68
CA TRP A 151 12.99 7.12 0.18
C TRP A 151 13.42 6.71 -1.24
N GLU A 152 13.07 5.51 -1.67
CA GLU A 152 13.63 4.85 -2.88
C GLU A 152 12.57 4.59 -3.95
N ILE A 153 11.52 5.42 -4.03
CA ILE A 153 10.43 5.29 -5.01
C ILE A 153 10.96 5.02 -6.43
N ASP A 154 11.95 5.79 -6.88
CA ASP A 154 12.51 5.65 -8.23
C ASP A 154 13.19 4.30 -8.46
N LYS A 155 13.98 3.80 -7.50
CA LYS A 155 14.62 2.47 -7.61
C LYS A 155 13.59 1.35 -7.60
N VAL A 156 12.53 1.52 -6.83
CA VAL A 156 11.44 0.56 -6.75
C VAL A 156 10.71 0.47 -8.08
N LEU A 157 10.50 1.59 -8.78
CA LEU A 157 9.87 1.61 -10.10
C LEU A 157 10.74 1.03 -11.22
N GLN A 158 12.07 1.08 -11.08
CA GLN A 158 13.03 0.62 -12.09
C GLN A 158 13.38 -0.88 -12.01
N SER A 159 12.75 -1.64 -11.12
CA SER A 159 13.11 -3.03 -10.78
C SER A 159 12.03 -4.05 -11.07
#